data_AF-A0A6G2QT96-F1
#
_entry.id   AF-A0A6G2QT96-F1
#
_cell.length_a   1.000
_cell.length_b   1.000
_cell.length_c   1.000
_cell.angle_alpha   90.00
_cell.angle_beta   90.00
_cell.angle_gamma   90.00
#
_symmetry.space_group_name_H-M   'P 1'
#
loop_
_entity.id
_entity.type
_entity.pdbx_description
1 polymer ?
#
loop_
_entity_poly.entity_id
_entity_poly.type
_entity_poly.pdbx_seq_one_letter_code
_entity_poly.pdbx_strand_id
1 'polypeptide(L)'
;MTVPASTAPPQDEVSPDALQAATTPQSPARRRGADTRALTQVLFGQLKELEPGTPEHSRVRAALIEANLPLVRYAAARFRSRNEPMEDVVQVGTIGLI
;
A
#
# COMPACT_ATOMS: atom_id res chain seq x y z
N MET A 1 -0.35 -63.95 35.77
CA MET A 1 0.10 -64.19 34.38
C MET A 1 -1.01 -63.67 33.49
N THR A 2 -0.93 -62.57 32.75
CA THR A 2 0.18 -62.04 31.94
C THR A 2 -0.09 -60.55 31.61
N VAL A 3 0.96 -59.72 31.67
CA VAL A 3 1.19 -58.50 30.85
C VAL A 3 2.39 -58.81 29.91
N PRO A 4 2.79 -58.03 28.87
CA PRO A 4 2.32 -56.74 28.28
C PRO A 4 2.35 -56.68 26.71
N ALA A 5 2.03 -55.52 26.10
CA ALA A 5 2.68 -54.86 24.92
C ALA A 5 1.73 -53.77 24.35
N SER A 6 1.97 -52.47 24.49
CA SER A 6 2.91 -51.60 23.74
C SER A 6 2.79 -51.70 22.21
N THR A 7 2.24 -50.66 21.58
CA THR A 7 2.72 -50.05 20.31
C THR A 7 1.89 -48.79 20.03
N ALA A 8 2.56 -47.63 19.97
CA ALA A 8 2.14 -46.50 19.15
C ALA A 8 3.09 -46.45 17.93
N PRO A 9 2.64 -45.90 16.79
CA PRO A 9 3.35 -44.72 16.30
C PRO A 9 2.42 -43.55 15.93
N PRO A 10 3.00 -42.33 15.84
CA PRO A 10 2.30 -41.06 15.69
C PRO A 10 1.82 -40.82 14.25
N GLN A 11 0.74 -40.05 14.13
CA GLN A 11 0.16 -39.60 12.86
C GLN A 11 1.09 -38.54 12.25
N ASP A 12 2.12 -38.97 11.53
CA ASP A 12 2.95 -38.14 10.64
C ASP A 12 2.26 -38.05 9.27
N GLU A 13 1.11 -37.38 9.22
CA GLU A 13 0.51 -36.92 7.96
C GLU A 13 0.69 -35.40 7.89
N VAL A 14 1.94 -34.99 7.65
CA VAL A 14 2.23 -33.67 7.12
C VAL A 14 1.68 -33.61 5.69
N SER A 15 0.41 -33.21 5.57
CA SER A 15 -0.20 -32.87 4.28
C SER A 15 0.69 -31.87 3.55
N PRO A 16 1.23 -32.21 2.36
CA PRO A 16 2.09 -31.31 1.58
C PRO A 16 1.31 -30.12 0.97
N ASP A 17 -0.01 -30.06 1.20
CA ASP A 17 -0.90 -29.03 0.66
C ASP A 17 -0.84 -27.69 1.43
N ALA A 18 -0.13 -27.63 2.55
CA ALA A 18 0.04 -26.38 3.30
C ALA A 18 1.01 -25.39 2.63
N LEU A 19 1.82 -25.83 1.66
CA LEU A 19 2.78 -24.97 0.96
C LEU A 19 2.18 -24.29 -0.29
N GLN A 20 0.88 -24.42 -0.56
CA GLN A 20 0.25 -23.85 -1.75
C GLN A 20 -0.83 -22.79 -1.48
N ALA A 21 -1.03 -22.40 -0.22
CA ALA A 21 -2.10 -21.46 0.16
C ALA A 21 -1.72 -19.96 0.10
N ALA A 22 -0.49 -19.58 -0.24
CA ALA A 22 -0.05 -18.18 -0.15
C ALA A 22 0.18 -17.52 -1.52
N THR A 23 -0.74 -17.66 -2.47
CA THR A 23 -0.78 -16.77 -3.64
C THR A 23 -2.22 -16.32 -3.91
N THR A 24 -2.84 -15.70 -2.91
CA THR A 24 -4.10 -14.99 -3.14
C THR A 24 -3.79 -13.78 -4.03
N PRO A 25 -4.36 -13.68 -5.25
CA PRO A 25 -4.10 -12.55 -6.12
C PRO A 25 -4.61 -11.27 -5.45
N GLN A 26 -3.70 -10.37 -5.09
CA GLN A 26 -4.07 -9.07 -4.53
C GLN A 26 -4.95 -8.31 -5.54
N SER A 27 -6.07 -7.77 -5.08
CA SER A 27 -6.98 -6.96 -5.90
C SER A 27 -6.21 -5.86 -6.64
N PRO A 28 -6.52 -5.55 -7.91
CA PRO A 28 -5.76 -4.60 -8.72
C PRO A 28 -5.70 -3.19 -8.11
N ALA A 29 -6.67 -2.80 -7.29
CA ALA A 29 -6.62 -1.56 -6.51
C ALA A 29 -5.54 -1.58 -5.41
N ARG A 30 -5.37 -2.72 -4.72
CA ARG A 30 -4.38 -2.89 -3.65
C ARG A 30 -2.95 -2.90 -4.21
N ARG A 31 -2.75 -3.56 -5.35
CA ARG A 31 -1.47 -3.52 -6.09
C ARG A 31 -1.11 -2.11 -6.52
N ARG A 32 -2.01 -1.40 -7.22
CA ARG A 32 -1.79 0.01 -7.60
C ARG A 32 -1.43 0.89 -6.40
N GLY A 33 -2.11 0.74 -5.26
CA GLY A 33 -1.78 1.48 -4.05
C GLY A 33 -0.38 1.14 -3.49
N ALA A 34 0.05 -0.12 -3.56
CA ALA A 34 1.40 -0.52 -3.17
C ALA A 34 2.46 0.04 -4.12
N ASP A 35 2.20 0.00 -5.42
CA ASP A 35 3.09 0.54 -6.46
C ASP A 35 3.27 2.06 -6.30
N THR A 36 2.18 2.79 -6.06
CA THR A 36 2.23 4.24 -5.77
C THR A 36 3.04 4.54 -4.50
N ARG A 37 2.91 3.74 -3.45
CA ARG A 37 3.69 3.91 -2.20
C ARG A 37 5.18 3.67 -2.44
N ALA A 38 5.53 2.63 -3.19
CA ALA A 38 6.92 2.34 -3.55
C ALA A 38 7.53 3.48 -4.37
N LEU A 39 6.82 3.97 -5.38
CA LEU A 39 7.23 5.12 -6.19
C LEU A 39 7.43 6.38 -5.33
N THR A 40 6.47 6.66 -4.45
CA THR A 40 6.51 7.82 -3.53
C THR A 40 7.72 7.75 -2.60
N GLN A 41 8.07 6.56 -2.08
CA GLN A 41 9.24 6.39 -1.23
C GLN A 41 10.55 6.74 -1.96
N VAL A 42 10.68 6.32 -3.23
CA VAL A 42 11.85 6.64 -4.06
C VAL A 42 11.93 8.15 -4.31
N LEU A 43 10.82 8.77 -4.70
CA LEU A 43 10.78 10.20 -4.99
C LEU A 43 11.06 11.05 -3.74
N PHE A 44 10.61 10.64 -2.55
CA PHE A 44 10.98 11.32 -1.30
C PHE A 44 12.48 11.17 -0.97
N GLY A 45 13.08 10.04 -1.31
CA GLY A 45 14.54 9.87 -1.23
C GLY A 45 15.26 10.89 -2.11
N GLN A 46 14.87 10.97 -3.38
CA GLN A 46 15.46 11.93 -4.32
C GLN A 46 15.24 13.38 -3.90
N LEU A 47 14.04 13.73 -3.42
CA LEU A 47 13.73 15.10 -3.01
C LEU A 47 14.61 15.58 -1.85
N LYS A 48 15.00 14.69 -0.94
CA LYS A 48 15.90 15.01 0.19
C LYS A 48 17.34 15.31 -0.24
N GLU A 49 17.77 14.77 -1.37
CA GLU A 49 19.14 14.94 -1.88
C GLU A 49 19.26 16.17 -2.81
N LEU A 50 18.14 16.68 -3.31
CA LEU A 50 18.11 17.82 -4.23
C LEU A 50 18.02 19.15 -3.49
N GLU A 51 18.79 20.13 -3.94
CA GLU A 51 18.75 21.49 -3.38
C GLU A 51 17.40 22.16 -3.71
N PRO A 52 16.69 22.73 -2.71
CA PRO A 52 15.46 23.49 -2.93
C PRO A 52 15.65 24.65 -3.91
N GLY A 53 14.65 24.87 -4.76
CA GLY A 53 14.68 25.93 -5.78
C GLY A 53 15.35 25.53 -7.10
N THR A 54 15.95 24.34 -7.18
CA THR A 54 16.43 23.80 -8.45
C THR A 54 15.28 23.28 -9.34
N PRO A 55 15.47 23.27 -10.68
CA PRO A 55 14.51 22.66 -11.59
C PRO A 55 14.25 21.19 -11.27
N GLU A 56 15.29 20.45 -10.90
CA GLU A 56 15.23 19.03 -10.55
C GLU A 56 14.38 18.81 -9.28
N HIS A 57 14.61 19.61 -8.23
CA HIS A 57 13.78 19.57 -7.02
C HIS A 57 12.30 19.82 -7.35
N SER A 58 12.03 20.79 -8.23
CA SER A 58 10.66 21.13 -8.65
C SER A 58 10.00 19.99 -9.44
N ARG A 59 10.75 19.32 -10.32
CA ARG A 59 10.25 18.15 -11.09
C ARG A 59 9.93 16.97 -10.18
N VAL A 60 10.82 16.63 -9.24
CA VAL A 60 10.58 15.52 -8.29
C VAL A 60 9.37 15.82 -7.40
N ARG A 61 9.24 17.06 -6.93
CA ARG A 61 8.06 17.49 -6.15
C ARG A 61 6.77 17.41 -6.96
N ALA A 62 6.77 17.84 -8.23
CA ALA A 62 5.60 17.71 -9.10
C ALA A 62 5.20 16.23 -9.28
N ALA A 63 6.17 15.34 -9.52
CA ALA A 63 5.92 13.91 -9.65
C ALA A 63 5.33 13.29 -8.36
N LEU A 64 5.78 13.74 -7.18
CA LEU A 64 5.19 13.32 -5.89
C LEU A 64 3.72 13.73 -5.77
N ILE A 65 3.38 14.96 -6.17
CA ILE A 65 2.01 15.47 -6.13
C ILE A 65 1.12 14.65 -7.07
N GLU A 66 1.55 14.44 -8.31
CA GLU A 66 0.80 13.68 -9.31
C GLU A 66 0.57 12.23 -8.89
N ALA A 67 1.61 11.57 -8.35
CA ALA A 67 1.51 10.19 -7.87
C ALA A 67 0.48 10.02 -6.75
N ASN A 68 0.29 11.06 -5.92
CA ASN A 68 -0.59 11.02 -4.75
C ASN A 68 -1.98 11.65 -4.98
N LEU A 69 -2.22 12.29 -6.13
CA LEU A 69 -3.53 12.84 -6.50
C LEU A 69 -4.70 11.82 -6.41
N PRO A 70 -4.54 10.53 -6.81
CA PRO A 70 -5.58 9.53 -6.64
C PRO A 70 -5.96 9.28 -5.17
N LEU A 71 -5.00 9.37 -4.24
CA LEU A 71 -5.25 9.23 -2.80
C LEU A 71 -6.09 10.40 -2.28
N VAL A 72 -5.77 11.62 -2.71
CA VAL A 72 -6.53 12.84 -2.37
C VAL A 72 -7.99 12.70 -2.80
N ARG A 73 -8.22 12.24 -4.04
CA ARG A 73 -9.59 11.98 -4.54
C ARG A 73 -10.32 10.91 -3.74
N TYR A 74 -9.65 9.82 -3.39
CA TYR A 74 -10.23 8.77 -2.54
C TYR A 74 -10.59 9.29 -1.14
N ALA A 75 -9.72 10.09 -0.52
CA ALA A 75 -9.98 10.70 0.77
C ALA A 75 -11.13 11.72 0.70
N ALA A 76 -11.15 12.57 -0.32
CA ALA A 76 -12.18 13.57 -0.56
C ALA A 76 -13.58 12.95 -0.71
N ALA A 77 -13.68 11.77 -1.35
CA ALA A 77 -14.94 11.05 -1.49
C ALA A 77 -15.61 10.70 -0.14
N ARG A 78 -14.84 10.64 0.97
CA ARG A 78 -15.37 10.37 2.31
C ARG A 78 -16.00 11.61 2.97
N PHE A 79 -15.74 12.81 2.46
CA PHE A 79 -16.28 14.08 2.99
C PHE A 79 -17.55 14.56 2.27
N ARG A 80 -18.11 13.73 1.37
CA ARG A 80 -19.30 14.02 0.54
C ARG A 80 -20.58 14.37 1.33
N SER A 81 -20.61 14.19 2.65
CA SER A 81 -21.75 14.48 3.51
C SER A 81 -21.79 15.93 4.04
N ARG A 82 -20.80 16.76 3.69
CA ARG A 82 -20.80 18.20 3.99
C ARG A 82 -21.14 18.94 2.71
N ASN A 83 -21.94 19.98 2.82
CA ASN A 83 -22.56 20.77 1.75
C ASN A 83 -21.56 21.52 0.81
N GLU A 84 -20.31 21.07 0.72
CA GLU A 84 -19.19 21.66 -0.03
C GLU A 84 -19.01 20.96 -1.39
N PRO A 85 -18.61 21.69 -2.46
CA PRO A 85 -18.31 21.09 -3.75
C PRO A 85 -17.13 20.10 -3.64
N MET A 86 -17.19 18.99 -4.36
CA MET A 86 -16.12 17.99 -4.38
C MET A 86 -14.78 18.57 -4.85
N GLU A 87 -14.81 19.55 -5.75
CA GLU A 87 -13.60 20.24 -6.24
C GLU A 87 -12.87 20.97 -5.12
N ASP A 88 -13.59 21.62 -4.19
CA ASP A 88 -13.01 22.36 -3.07
C ASP A 88 -12.30 21.43 -2.08
N VAL A 89 -12.89 20.26 -1.82
CA VAL A 89 -12.27 19.24 -0.96
C VAL A 89 -11.01 18.66 -1.60
N VAL A 90 -11.02 18.42 -2.92
CA VAL A 90 -9.83 17.96 -3.65
C VAL A 90 -8.75 19.04 -3.67
N GLN A 91 -9.11 20.32 -3.80
CA GLN A 91 -8.19 21.43 -3.78
C GLN A 91 -7.50 21.56 -2.41
N VAL A 92 -8.27 21.55 -1.31
CA VAL A 92 -7.70 21.58 0.05
C VAL A 92 -6.83 20.35 0.32
N GLY A 93 -7.26 19.17 -0.12
CA GLY A 93 -6.47 17.94 0.02
C GLY A 93 -5.17 17.97 -0.80
N THR A 94 -5.15 18.67 -1.93
CA THR A 94 -3.95 18.89 -2.74
C THR A 94 -3.04 19.91 -2.07
N ILE A 95 -3.57 20.98 -1.46
CA ILE A 95 -2.77 21.91 -0.65
C ILE A 95 -2.12 21.20 0.54
N GLY A 96 -2.83 20.29 1.21
CA GLY A 96 -2.26 19.48 2.31
C GLY A 96 -1.19 18.48 1.88
N LEU A 97 -1.04 18.23 0.57
CA LEU A 97 -0.04 17.35 -0.01
C LEU A 97 1.25 18.09 -0.44
N ILE A 98 1.17 19.41 -0.60
CA ILE A 98 2.15 20.29 -1.27
C ILE A 98 3.15 20.89 -0.27
#